data_AF-A0A356ATX2-F1
#
_entry.id   AF-A0A356ATX2-F1
#
_cell.length_a   1.000
_cell.length_b   1.000
_cell.length_c   1.000
_cell.angle_alpha   90.00
_cell.angle_beta   90.00
_cell.angle_gamma   90.00
#
_symmetry.space_group_name_H-M   'P 1'
#
loop_
_entity.id
_entity.type
_entity.pdbx_description
1 polymer ?
#
loop_
_entity_poly.entity_id
_entity_poly.type
_entity_poly.pdbx_seq_one_letter_code
_entity_poly.pdbx_strand_id
1 'polypeptide(L)'
;MIKRIILLLTAFAILFSMTACTLGTTDDPKTTSSDAVDTTGEITLDVGKTINNKFQSFSLLLQAGDYKKAKEDYEYIVGKNKNGKYDEVITLMNGFLMEEYSTLKESMLSASLSQDTTDKLNDFKVFSSYTGSIIKQVTDQTVQDYLEGKLSYEDTLHYLNHSKTVAPDLEERDDYIARLPQINASKQIYDNALEQVENEQLSEAIITLKTIGQDQYYYRFAQEKIQELNQKILSGRIDEIKTLMSSYDYNKAVSKVDEYLVSYPDNATLLELKQTSQKNLSELYEYTGPLYHIFFHSLIVYNKKAFDGDFMEQGYNYWMTTTEECQKILEQLYERNYVLYDIRKLITTNPDGTVSKNKIMVPKGKKPIILSIDDVSYYDYMKTDGFATRLIIDENGKVANLTIAPDGSEVISRDHDVMPMVDKFVEEHPDFSYQGAKGIMALTGYEGVLGYRTNNPDEKNKEEIQALTAQAKEVADAMKANGWLFSSHSYTHADTFSDGVFGLDFLKTDNQRWKKEVSPIIGDTNIYITPFGYQLKPGSESYNYLVSEGFNILCAVGGMPYVSYDAKAVRMDRQNLDGFMMTYNKNLVKDLIDPDYTIDKSRPAFPKNPW
;
A
#
# COMPACT_ATOMS: atom_id res chain seq x y z
N MET A 1 -6.19 -14.30 -40.99
CA MET A 1 -5.35 -15.21 -41.81
C MET A 1 -4.84 -16.39 -41.00
N ILE A 2 -4.26 -16.18 -39.81
CA ILE A 2 -3.78 -17.25 -38.89
C ILE A 2 -4.89 -18.23 -38.44
N LYS A 3 -6.12 -17.75 -38.20
CA LYS A 3 -7.28 -18.63 -37.88
C LYS A 3 -7.71 -19.59 -39.01
N ARG A 4 -7.38 -19.30 -40.28
CA ARG A 4 -7.68 -20.21 -41.42
C ARG A 4 -6.61 -21.29 -41.59
N ILE A 5 -5.38 -21.04 -41.15
CA ILE A 5 -4.27 -22.00 -41.20
C ILE A 5 -4.39 -23.04 -40.08
N ILE A 6 -4.81 -22.63 -38.88
CA ILE A 6 -5.07 -23.54 -37.75
C ILE A 6 -6.26 -24.49 -38.03
N LEU A 7 -7.29 -24.02 -38.75
CA LEU A 7 -8.44 -24.85 -39.13
C LEU A 7 -8.09 -25.91 -40.20
N LEU A 8 -7.11 -25.63 -41.07
CA LEU A 8 -6.63 -26.56 -42.09
C LEU A 8 -5.70 -27.63 -41.50
N LEU A 9 -4.89 -27.30 -40.50
CA LEU A 9 -4.02 -28.24 -39.78
C LEU A 9 -4.81 -29.23 -38.90
N THR A 10 -5.92 -28.79 -38.30
CA THR A 10 -6.81 -29.69 -37.51
C THR A 10 -7.61 -30.66 -38.38
N ALA A 11 -7.94 -30.29 -39.63
CA ALA A 11 -8.58 -31.21 -40.58
C ALA A 11 -7.64 -32.34 -41.05
N PHE A 12 -6.33 -32.12 -41.05
CA PHE A 12 -5.35 -33.09 -41.54
C PHE A 12 -4.97 -34.16 -40.51
N ALA A 13 -5.00 -33.85 -39.20
CA ALA A 13 -4.78 -34.82 -38.13
C ALA A 13 -5.87 -35.91 -38.07
N ILE A 14 -7.08 -35.64 -38.59
CA ILE A 14 -8.18 -36.59 -38.60
C ILE A 14 -8.03 -37.63 -39.74
N LEU A 15 -7.40 -37.27 -40.87
CA LEU A 15 -7.20 -38.19 -42.00
C LEU A 15 -6.10 -39.24 -41.79
N PHE A 16 -5.16 -39.02 -40.86
CA PHE A 16 -4.08 -39.97 -40.57
C PHE A 16 -4.41 -41.02 -39.49
N SER A 17 -5.58 -40.95 -38.86
CA SER A 17 -5.97 -41.83 -37.75
C SER A 17 -6.86 -43.03 -38.14
N MET A 18 -7.23 -43.19 -39.41
CA MET A 18 -8.03 -44.34 -39.86
C MET A 18 -7.40 -45.02 -41.06
N THR A 19 -6.53 -45.99 -40.82
CA THR A 19 -6.45 -47.24 -41.62
C THR A 19 -5.49 -48.24 -40.98
N ALA A 20 -5.99 -48.94 -39.95
CA ALA A 20 -5.50 -50.25 -39.55
C ALA A 20 -6.67 -51.08 -38.98
N CYS A 21 -7.54 -51.59 -39.85
CA CYS A 21 -8.24 -52.86 -39.62
C CYS A 21 -8.87 -53.36 -40.94
N THR A 22 -8.85 -54.67 -41.08
CA THR A 22 -9.04 -55.47 -42.29
C THR A 22 -10.49 -55.89 -42.55
N LEU A 23 -10.75 -56.24 -43.82
CA LEU A 23 -11.74 -57.20 -44.38
C LEU A 23 -13.21 -56.79 -44.48
N GLY A 24 -13.79 -56.99 -45.66
CA GLY A 24 -15.23 -57.09 -45.86
C GLY A 24 -15.68 -56.71 -47.26
N THR A 25 -16.21 -57.69 -47.98
CA THR A 25 -16.66 -57.67 -49.37
C THR A 25 -17.99 -56.94 -49.61
N THR A 26 -18.28 -56.82 -50.92
CA THR A 26 -19.60 -56.79 -51.61
C THR A 26 -20.40 -55.50 -51.76
N ASP A 27 -20.83 -55.34 -53.01
CA ASP A 27 -22.05 -54.70 -53.54
C ASP A 27 -22.02 -53.22 -53.98
N ASP A 28 -21.78 -53.08 -55.29
CA ASP A 28 -22.37 -52.09 -56.20
C ASP A 28 -23.91 -52.30 -56.23
N PRO A 29 -24.77 -51.29 -56.45
CA PRO A 29 -25.06 -50.91 -57.84
C PRO A 29 -25.53 -49.45 -58.09
N LYS A 30 -25.18 -48.96 -59.30
CA LYS A 30 -26.07 -48.29 -60.29
C LYS A 30 -26.62 -46.89 -59.91
N THR A 31 -26.76 -45.91 -60.81
CA THR A 31 -26.98 -45.92 -62.26
C THR A 31 -26.97 -44.48 -62.80
N THR A 32 -26.55 -44.35 -64.07
CA THR A 32 -27.07 -43.47 -65.15
C THR A 32 -26.91 -41.93 -65.03
N SER A 33 -26.57 -41.18 -66.08
CA SER A 33 -26.39 -41.49 -67.50
C SER A 33 -25.73 -40.33 -68.26
N SER A 34 -25.16 -40.73 -69.41
CA SER A 34 -25.25 -40.10 -70.74
C SER A 34 -24.45 -38.85 -71.06
N ASP A 35 -23.40 -39.15 -71.85
CA ASP A 35 -23.18 -38.70 -73.24
C ASP A 35 -22.55 -37.33 -73.50
N ALA A 36 -21.65 -37.14 -74.46
CA ALA A 36 -20.61 -37.93 -75.12
C ALA A 36 -20.00 -37.00 -76.20
N VAL A 37 -18.81 -37.39 -76.69
CA VAL A 37 -18.17 -37.01 -77.96
C VAL A 37 -17.34 -35.71 -77.91
N ASP A 38 -16.04 -35.76 -77.61
CA ASP A 38 -14.89 -36.32 -78.36
C ASP A 38 -14.29 -35.31 -79.35
N THR A 39 -13.08 -34.81 -79.05
CA THR A 39 -11.86 -35.21 -79.80
C THR A 39 -10.63 -34.40 -79.38
N THR A 40 -9.56 -35.16 -79.13
CA THR A 40 -8.12 -34.85 -79.27
C THR A 40 -7.38 -34.06 -78.20
N GLY A 41 -6.41 -34.76 -77.57
CA GLY A 41 -5.10 -34.18 -77.24
C GLY A 41 -4.70 -34.26 -75.77
N GLU A 42 -4.32 -35.47 -75.34
CA GLU A 42 -3.61 -35.77 -74.09
C GLU A 42 -2.54 -34.74 -73.72
N ILE A 43 -2.48 -34.36 -72.42
CA ILE A 43 -1.28 -33.96 -71.62
C ILE A 43 -1.70 -33.50 -70.19
N THR A 44 -2.98 -33.30 -69.88
CA THR A 44 -3.40 -32.65 -68.61
C THR A 44 -3.58 -33.54 -67.39
N LEU A 45 -3.70 -34.86 -67.52
CA LEU A 45 -4.00 -35.78 -66.40
C LEU A 45 -2.76 -36.22 -65.58
N ASP A 46 -1.56 -36.22 -66.19
CA ASP A 46 -0.35 -36.75 -65.51
C ASP A 46 0.40 -35.67 -64.69
N VAL A 47 0.24 -34.41 -65.06
CA VAL A 47 0.95 -33.29 -64.40
C VAL A 47 0.42 -33.06 -62.98
N GLY A 48 -0.89 -33.15 -62.74
CA GLY A 48 -1.48 -32.95 -61.41
C GLY A 48 -1.11 -34.04 -60.39
N LYS A 49 -1.11 -35.30 -60.83
CA LYS A 49 -0.66 -36.44 -60.01
C LYS A 49 0.83 -36.37 -59.70
N THR A 50 1.64 -35.95 -60.68
CA THR A 50 3.08 -35.72 -60.51
C THR A 50 3.38 -34.58 -59.53
N ILE A 51 2.63 -33.46 -59.56
CA ILE A 51 2.79 -32.37 -58.59
C ILE A 51 2.47 -32.83 -57.15
N ASN A 52 1.39 -33.59 -56.94
CA ASN A 52 1.06 -34.11 -55.62
C ASN A 52 2.11 -35.10 -55.10
N ASN A 53 2.62 -35.99 -55.95
CA ASN A 53 3.69 -36.91 -55.58
C ASN A 53 4.99 -36.16 -55.23
N LYS A 54 5.33 -35.12 -56.00
CA LYS A 54 6.49 -34.26 -55.74
C LYS A 54 6.33 -33.45 -54.44
N PHE A 55 5.12 -33.00 -54.12
CA PHE A 55 4.84 -32.32 -52.85
C PHE A 55 4.99 -33.24 -51.64
N GLN A 56 4.45 -34.47 -51.71
CA GLN A 56 4.60 -35.47 -50.66
C GLN A 56 6.07 -35.91 -50.50
N SER A 57 6.75 -36.13 -51.63
CA SER A 57 8.18 -36.44 -51.68
C SER A 57 9.01 -35.32 -51.05
N PHE A 58 8.73 -34.05 -51.38
CA PHE A 58 9.37 -32.89 -50.78
C PHE A 58 9.29 -32.89 -49.25
N SER A 59 8.09 -33.10 -48.69
CA SER A 59 7.88 -33.11 -47.24
C SER A 59 8.69 -34.24 -46.55
N LEU A 60 8.70 -35.44 -47.14
CA LEU A 60 9.44 -36.59 -46.59
C LEU A 60 10.96 -36.39 -46.70
N LEU A 61 11.43 -35.84 -47.81
CA LEU A 61 12.85 -35.57 -48.03
C LEU A 61 13.36 -34.47 -47.09
N LEU A 62 12.53 -33.45 -46.81
CA LEU A 62 12.86 -32.40 -45.84
C LEU A 62 13.01 -32.98 -44.43
N GLN A 63 12.05 -33.80 -43.99
CA GLN A 63 12.12 -34.50 -42.68
C GLN A 63 13.30 -35.47 -42.58
N ALA A 64 13.72 -36.07 -43.70
CA ALA A 64 14.87 -36.97 -43.74
C ALA A 64 16.24 -36.24 -43.83
N GLY A 65 16.24 -34.90 -43.94
CA GLY A 65 17.45 -34.10 -44.13
C GLY A 65 18.07 -34.17 -45.53
N ASP A 66 17.38 -34.73 -46.52
CA ASP A 66 17.87 -34.78 -47.92
C ASP A 66 17.46 -33.49 -48.66
N TYR A 67 18.04 -32.37 -48.22
CA TYR A 67 17.70 -31.02 -48.70
C TYR A 67 17.95 -30.82 -50.20
N LYS A 68 18.94 -31.51 -50.76
CA LYS A 68 19.27 -31.42 -52.19
C LYS A 68 18.16 -32.00 -53.06
N LYS A 69 17.66 -33.20 -52.74
CA LYS A 69 16.53 -33.80 -53.48
C LYS A 69 15.23 -33.08 -53.19
N ALA A 70 15.02 -32.62 -51.95
CA ALA A 70 13.87 -31.78 -51.62
C ALA A 70 13.86 -30.50 -52.50
N LYS A 71 15.02 -29.86 -52.71
CA LYS A 71 15.13 -28.70 -53.62
C LYS A 71 14.74 -29.04 -55.06
N GLU A 72 15.13 -30.19 -55.59
CA GLU A 72 14.75 -30.61 -56.94
C GLU A 72 13.23 -30.73 -57.08
N ASP A 73 12.55 -31.28 -56.07
CA ASP A 73 11.09 -31.38 -56.03
C ASP A 73 10.43 -29.99 -55.89
N TYR A 74 11.02 -29.11 -55.10
CA TYR A 74 10.58 -27.72 -54.94
C TYR A 74 10.68 -26.94 -56.26
N GLU A 75 11.84 -26.97 -56.91
CA GLU A 75 12.08 -26.27 -58.19
C GLU A 75 11.23 -26.83 -59.32
N TYR A 76 10.95 -28.13 -59.31
CA TYR A 76 10.00 -28.73 -60.24
C TYR A 76 8.60 -28.10 -60.11
N ILE A 77 8.07 -28.02 -58.89
CA ILE A 77 6.73 -27.48 -58.64
C ILE A 77 6.68 -25.98 -58.96
N VAL A 78 7.67 -25.22 -58.50
CA VAL A 78 7.79 -23.78 -58.81
C VAL A 78 7.89 -23.53 -60.31
N GLY A 79 8.73 -24.28 -61.03
CA GLY A 79 8.89 -24.14 -62.48
C GLY A 79 7.62 -24.51 -63.30
N LYS A 80 6.71 -25.29 -62.73
CA LYS A 80 5.40 -25.62 -63.33
C LYS A 80 4.31 -24.61 -62.99
N ASN A 81 4.53 -23.70 -62.05
CA ASN A 81 3.55 -22.72 -61.59
C ASN A 81 3.45 -21.47 -62.50
N LYS A 82 3.16 -21.67 -63.78
CA LYS A 82 3.18 -20.57 -64.77
C LYS A 82 2.02 -19.56 -64.63
N ASN A 83 0.89 -19.96 -64.05
CA ASN A 83 -0.34 -19.15 -63.94
C ASN A 83 -0.87 -19.05 -62.50
N GLY A 84 -0.03 -19.25 -61.48
CA GLY A 84 -0.48 -19.29 -60.07
C GLY A 84 -1.29 -20.53 -59.67
N LYS A 85 -1.42 -21.50 -60.58
CA LYS A 85 -2.20 -22.74 -60.39
C LYS A 85 -1.77 -23.54 -59.15
N TYR A 86 -0.52 -23.43 -58.72
CA TYR A 86 0.05 -24.18 -57.60
C TYR A 86 0.49 -23.28 -56.44
N ASP A 87 -0.05 -22.04 -56.34
CA ASP A 87 0.30 -21.10 -55.27
C ASP A 87 0.01 -21.65 -53.87
N GLU A 88 -1.11 -22.37 -53.70
CA GLU A 88 -1.46 -23.01 -52.42
C GLU A 88 -0.44 -24.10 -52.04
N VAL A 89 -0.01 -24.91 -53.01
CA VAL A 89 0.98 -25.98 -52.79
C VAL A 89 2.34 -25.37 -52.42
N ILE A 90 2.78 -24.35 -53.15
CA ILE A 90 4.04 -23.64 -52.86
C ILE A 90 3.97 -22.95 -51.50
N THR A 91 2.81 -22.40 -51.11
CA THR A 91 2.59 -21.82 -49.78
C THR A 91 2.77 -22.87 -48.68
N LEU A 92 2.22 -24.07 -48.86
CA LEU A 92 2.42 -25.17 -47.91
C LEU A 92 3.89 -25.62 -47.86
N MET A 93 4.57 -25.70 -49.01
CA MET A 93 6.00 -26.04 -49.06
C MET A 93 6.86 -25.00 -48.33
N ASN A 94 6.55 -23.71 -48.48
CA ASN A 94 7.18 -22.65 -47.72
C ASN A 94 6.89 -22.75 -46.22
N GLY A 95 5.70 -23.21 -45.84
CA GLY A 95 5.35 -23.54 -44.46
C GLY A 95 6.27 -24.61 -43.86
N PHE A 96 6.53 -25.70 -44.60
CA PHE A 96 7.48 -26.73 -44.16
C PHE A 96 8.91 -26.21 -44.08
N LEU A 97 9.37 -25.40 -45.03
CA LEU A 97 10.69 -24.76 -44.95
C LEU A 97 10.80 -23.83 -43.74
N MET A 98 9.71 -23.13 -43.37
CA MET A 98 9.67 -22.27 -42.19
C MET A 98 9.72 -23.06 -40.90
N GLU A 99 8.99 -24.17 -40.80
CA GLU A 99 9.03 -25.08 -39.65
C GLU A 99 10.41 -25.70 -39.46
N GLU A 100 11.03 -26.17 -40.55
CA GLU A 100 12.39 -26.72 -40.55
C GLU A 100 13.40 -25.66 -40.08
N TYR A 101 13.33 -24.46 -40.66
CA TYR A 101 14.22 -23.36 -40.28
C TYR A 101 14.01 -22.89 -38.84
N SER A 102 12.76 -22.90 -38.34
CA SER A 102 12.44 -22.57 -36.95
C SER A 102 12.99 -23.62 -35.99
N THR A 103 13.02 -24.89 -36.38
CA THR A 103 13.68 -25.95 -35.58
C THR A 103 15.20 -25.72 -35.52
N LEU A 104 15.80 -25.34 -36.65
CA LEU A 104 17.23 -24.97 -36.69
C LEU A 104 17.52 -23.71 -35.87
N LYS A 105 16.59 -22.74 -35.82
CA LYS A 105 16.70 -21.50 -34.99
C LYS A 105 17.01 -21.82 -33.54
N GLU A 106 16.32 -22.77 -32.93
CA GLU A 106 16.54 -23.12 -31.52
C GLU A 106 17.99 -23.57 -31.26
N SER A 107 18.60 -24.28 -32.22
CA SER A 107 20.02 -24.66 -32.13
C SER A 107 20.97 -23.50 -32.44
N MET A 108 20.52 -22.47 -33.16
CA MET A 108 21.33 -21.29 -33.49
C MET A 108 21.43 -20.27 -32.36
N LEU A 109 20.63 -20.42 -31.29
CA LEU A 109 20.70 -19.57 -30.10
C LEU A 109 21.94 -19.84 -29.23
N SER A 110 22.56 -21.03 -29.34
CA SER A 110 23.72 -21.38 -28.53
C SER A 110 25.01 -20.69 -28.99
N ALA A 111 25.95 -20.48 -28.06
CA ALA A 111 27.25 -19.85 -28.36
C ALA A 111 28.12 -20.61 -29.38
N SER A 112 27.93 -21.93 -29.49
CA SER A 112 28.54 -22.77 -30.50
C SER A 112 27.53 -23.75 -31.09
N LEU A 113 27.70 -24.09 -32.36
CA LEU A 113 26.87 -25.07 -33.06
C LEU A 113 27.51 -26.46 -32.96
N SER A 114 26.68 -27.49 -32.84
CA SER A 114 27.14 -28.87 -33.04
C SER A 114 27.53 -29.08 -34.51
N GLN A 115 28.37 -30.09 -34.77
CA GLN A 115 28.73 -30.46 -36.14
C GLN A 115 27.47 -30.82 -36.96
N ASP A 116 26.55 -31.60 -36.38
CA ASP A 116 25.26 -31.96 -37.01
C ASP A 116 24.42 -30.73 -37.39
N THR A 117 24.34 -29.73 -36.51
CA THR A 117 23.61 -28.48 -36.80
C THR A 117 24.30 -27.69 -37.89
N THR A 118 25.63 -27.63 -37.88
CA THR A 118 26.43 -26.94 -38.88
C THR A 118 26.24 -27.58 -40.25
N ASP A 119 26.28 -28.90 -40.33
CA ASP A 119 26.07 -29.67 -41.56
C ASP A 119 24.64 -29.44 -42.08
N LYS A 120 23.62 -29.52 -41.22
CA LYS A 120 22.23 -29.23 -41.58
C LYS A 120 22.02 -27.80 -42.09
N LEU A 121 22.63 -26.80 -41.48
CA LEU A 121 22.55 -25.40 -41.95
C LEU A 121 23.21 -25.23 -43.33
N ASN A 122 24.37 -25.86 -43.54
CA ASN A 122 25.06 -25.84 -44.81
C ASN A 122 24.24 -26.54 -45.90
N ASP A 123 23.61 -27.67 -45.59
CA ASP A 123 22.77 -28.38 -46.55
C ASP A 123 21.45 -27.64 -46.80
N PHE A 124 20.85 -27.02 -45.79
CA PHE A 124 19.63 -26.20 -45.93
C PHE A 124 19.88 -24.94 -46.80
N LYS A 125 21.12 -24.45 -46.88
CA LYS A 125 21.53 -23.32 -47.74
C LYS A 125 21.17 -23.50 -49.21
N VAL A 126 20.97 -24.73 -49.68
CA VAL A 126 20.51 -24.98 -51.05
C VAL A 126 19.21 -24.24 -51.37
N PHE A 127 18.37 -23.94 -50.37
CA PHE A 127 17.12 -23.18 -50.52
C PHE A 127 17.26 -21.65 -50.45
N SER A 128 18.48 -21.11 -50.32
CA SER A 128 18.74 -19.67 -50.09
C SER A 128 18.02 -18.72 -51.07
N SER A 129 17.82 -19.11 -52.33
CA SER A 129 17.08 -18.32 -53.32
C SER A 129 15.56 -18.24 -53.08
N TYR A 130 15.02 -19.06 -52.18
CA TYR A 130 13.59 -19.20 -51.90
C TYR A 130 13.22 -18.91 -50.43
N THR A 131 14.17 -18.98 -49.50
CA THR A 131 13.92 -18.85 -48.06
C THR A 131 14.20 -17.45 -47.49
N GLY A 132 14.62 -16.48 -48.30
CA GLY A 132 14.95 -15.13 -47.82
C GLY A 132 13.84 -14.47 -46.99
N SER A 133 12.58 -14.57 -47.42
CA SER A 133 11.42 -14.03 -46.69
C SER A 133 11.12 -14.78 -45.39
N ILE A 134 11.30 -16.10 -45.37
CA ILE A 134 11.15 -16.95 -44.18
C ILE A 134 12.20 -16.57 -43.14
N ILE A 135 13.47 -16.46 -43.56
CA ILE A 135 14.59 -16.15 -42.68
C ILE A 135 14.47 -14.74 -42.14
N LYS A 136 14.05 -13.78 -42.97
CA LYS A 136 13.72 -12.42 -42.53
C LYS A 136 12.64 -12.42 -41.45
N GLN A 137 11.55 -13.16 -41.65
CA GLN A 137 10.47 -13.24 -40.67
C GLN A 137 10.94 -13.82 -39.32
N VAL A 138 11.74 -14.88 -39.35
CA VAL A 138 12.31 -15.46 -38.12
C VAL A 138 13.31 -14.51 -37.47
N THR A 139 14.09 -13.77 -38.27
CA THR A 139 15.01 -12.73 -37.79
C THR A 139 14.27 -11.60 -37.07
N ASP A 140 13.23 -11.06 -37.71
CA ASP A 140 12.39 -10.02 -37.14
C ASP A 140 11.77 -10.51 -35.81
N GLN A 141 11.22 -11.73 -35.80
CA GLN A 141 10.62 -12.30 -34.58
C GLN A 141 11.66 -12.49 -33.47
N THR A 142 12.88 -12.92 -33.79
CA THR A 142 13.94 -13.15 -32.80
C THR A 142 14.36 -11.84 -32.14
N VAL A 143 14.49 -10.76 -32.91
CA VAL A 143 14.77 -9.43 -32.35
C VAL A 143 13.59 -8.92 -31.53
N GLN A 144 12.35 -9.16 -31.94
CA GLN A 144 11.17 -8.84 -31.12
C GLN A 144 11.13 -9.61 -29.81
N ASP A 145 11.45 -10.91 -29.82
CA ASP A 145 11.50 -11.75 -28.62
C ASP A 145 12.52 -11.17 -27.61
N TYR A 146 13.66 -10.67 -28.07
CA TYR A 146 14.63 -9.96 -27.23
C TYR A 146 14.10 -8.64 -26.66
N LEU A 147 13.46 -7.82 -27.49
CA LEU A 147 12.87 -6.56 -27.06
C LEU A 147 11.77 -6.76 -26.01
N GLU A 148 11.02 -7.85 -26.11
CA GLU A 148 9.99 -8.28 -25.16
C GLU A 148 10.55 -9.02 -23.93
N GLY A 149 11.87 -9.19 -23.83
CA GLY A 149 12.53 -9.87 -22.71
C GLY A 149 12.36 -11.39 -22.69
N LYS A 150 11.89 -12.00 -23.80
CA LYS A 150 11.74 -13.45 -23.96
C LYS A 150 13.05 -14.14 -24.35
N LEU A 151 14.05 -13.37 -24.80
CA LEU A 151 15.34 -13.87 -25.25
C LEU A 151 16.48 -12.99 -24.72
N SER A 152 17.65 -13.58 -24.45
CA SER A 152 18.84 -12.84 -24.01
C SER A 152 19.52 -12.10 -25.18
N TYR A 153 20.35 -11.10 -24.86
CA TYR A 153 21.15 -10.40 -25.86
C TYR A 153 22.12 -11.34 -26.57
N GLU A 154 22.77 -12.21 -25.80
CA GLU A 154 23.73 -13.22 -26.27
C GLU A 154 23.06 -14.18 -27.25
N ASP A 155 21.94 -14.80 -26.87
CA ASP A 155 21.22 -15.76 -27.71
C ASP A 155 20.73 -15.12 -29.03
N THR A 156 20.27 -13.86 -28.95
CA THR A 156 19.85 -13.08 -30.12
C THR A 156 21.03 -12.84 -31.05
N LEU A 157 22.18 -12.42 -30.51
CA LEU A 157 23.38 -12.17 -31.29
C LEU A 157 23.96 -13.47 -31.88
N HIS A 158 23.89 -14.59 -31.15
CA HIS A 158 24.26 -15.91 -31.64
C HIS A 158 23.39 -16.31 -32.84
N TYR A 159 22.06 -16.22 -32.72
CA TYR A 159 21.16 -16.50 -33.85
C TYR A 159 21.47 -15.62 -35.05
N LEU A 160 21.60 -14.31 -34.85
CA LEU A 160 21.88 -13.38 -35.95
C LEU A 160 23.19 -13.75 -36.66
N ASN A 161 24.25 -14.09 -35.92
CA ASN A 161 25.51 -14.51 -36.54
C ASN A 161 25.42 -15.87 -37.24
N HIS A 162 24.77 -16.88 -36.64
CA HIS A 162 24.64 -18.21 -37.23
C HIS A 162 23.73 -18.23 -38.47
N SER A 163 22.71 -17.37 -38.52
CA SER A 163 21.80 -17.25 -39.67
C SER A 163 22.51 -16.85 -40.98
N LYS A 164 23.70 -16.24 -40.89
CA LYS A 164 24.57 -15.90 -42.04
C LYS A 164 24.95 -17.10 -42.90
N THR A 165 25.05 -18.29 -42.30
CA THR A 165 25.38 -19.52 -43.01
C THR A 165 24.36 -19.81 -44.11
N VAL A 166 23.07 -19.59 -43.82
CA VAL A 166 21.95 -19.95 -44.69
C VAL A 166 21.58 -18.82 -45.65
N ALA A 167 21.59 -17.57 -45.18
CA ALA A 167 21.21 -16.40 -45.98
C ALA A 167 22.29 -15.31 -45.94
N PRO A 168 23.47 -15.50 -46.55
CA PRO A 168 24.59 -14.58 -46.42
C PRO A 168 24.25 -13.14 -46.83
N ASP A 169 23.36 -12.96 -47.81
CA ASP A 169 23.05 -11.66 -48.42
C ASP A 169 21.83 -10.94 -47.80
N LEU A 170 21.35 -11.37 -46.62
CA LEU A 170 20.19 -10.74 -45.95
C LEU A 170 20.59 -9.43 -45.24
N GLU A 171 20.34 -8.30 -45.91
CA GLU A 171 20.71 -6.95 -45.43
C GLU A 171 20.06 -6.58 -44.08
N GLU A 172 18.79 -6.95 -43.85
CA GLU A 172 18.08 -6.57 -42.61
C GLU A 172 18.70 -7.19 -41.35
N ARG A 173 19.22 -8.42 -41.45
CA ARG A 173 19.97 -9.04 -40.36
C ARG A 173 21.24 -8.25 -40.06
N ASP A 174 21.97 -7.80 -41.08
CA ASP A 174 23.20 -7.06 -40.88
C ASP A 174 22.93 -5.67 -40.27
N ASP A 175 21.81 -5.02 -40.62
CA ASP A 175 21.33 -3.81 -39.93
C ASP A 175 21.04 -4.10 -38.45
N TYR A 176 20.34 -5.20 -38.14
CA TYR A 176 20.11 -5.59 -36.75
C TYR A 176 21.42 -5.85 -36.01
N ILE A 177 22.38 -6.59 -36.57
CA ILE A 177 23.69 -6.84 -35.93
C ILE A 177 24.41 -5.53 -35.63
N ALA A 178 24.37 -4.56 -36.56
CA ALA A 178 24.99 -3.26 -36.36
C ALA A 178 24.32 -2.43 -35.26
N ARG A 179 23.00 -2.51 -35.13
CA ARG A 179 22.20 -1.69 -34.20
C ARG A 179 21.96 -2.34 -32.84
N LEU A 180 21.99 -3.67 -32.75
CA LEU A 180 21.66 -4.43 -31.54
C LEU A 180 22.46 -4.00 -30.31
N PRO A 181 23.78 -3.67 -30.39
CA PRO A 181 24.52 -3.18 -29.23
C PRO A 181 23.96 -1.85 -28.67
N GLN A 182 23.53 -0.93 -29.55
CA GLN A 182 22.94 0.35 -29.14
C GLN A 182 21.51 0.14 -28.60
N ILE A 183 20.74 -0.76 -29.22
CA ILE A 183 19.43 -1.16 -28.71
C ILE A 183 19.59 -1.72 -27.29
N ASN A 184 20.54 -2.64 -27.08
CA ASN A 184 20.80 -3.25 -25.78
C ASN A 184 21.23 -2.25 -24.71
N ALA A 185 22.12 -1.32 -25.05
CA ALA A 185 22.52 -0.26 -24.11
C ALA A 185 21.31 0.57 -23.64
N SER A 186 20.44 0.99 -24.56
CA SER A 186 19.23 1.75 -24.20
C SER A 186 18.18 0.90 -23.48
N LYS A 187 18.10 -0.40 -23.78
CA LYS A 187 17.22 -1.36 -23.09
C LYS A 187 17.62 -1.51 -21.62
N GLN A 188 18.90 -1.70 -21.33
CA GLN A 188 19.39 -1.85 -19.95
C GLN A 188 19.07 -0.63 -19.07
N ILE A 189 19.18 0.57 -19.63
CA ILE A 189 18.80 1.81 -18.94
C ILE A 189 17.29 1.82 -18.66
N TYR A 190 16.48 1.45 -19.65
CA TYR A 190 15.02 1.39 -19.50
C TYR A 190 14.59 0.35 -18.47
N ASP A 191 15.15 -0.86 -18.51
CA ASP A 191 14.84 -1.95 -17.58
C ASP A 191 15.26 -1.59 -16.13
N ASN A 192 16.43 -0.97 -15.94
CA ASN A 192 16.85 -0.45 -14.62
C ASN A 192 15.85 0.61 -14.10
N ALA A 193 15.38 1.50 -14.96
CA ALA A 193 14.35 2.45 -14.54
C ALA A 193 13.03 1.77 -14.17
N LEU A 194 12.65 0.65 -14.80
CA LEU A 194 11.47 -0.12 -14.38
C LEU A 194 11.66 -0.76 -13.01
N GLU A 195 12.84 -1.31 -12.72
CA GLU A 195 13.18 -1.83 -11.37
C GLU A 195 13.11 -0.71 -10.31
N GLN A 196 13.59 0.50 -10.63
CA GLN A 196 13.44 1.66 -9.76
C GLN A 196 11.95 2.01 -9.51
N VAL A 197 11.09 1.88 -10.53
CA VAL A 197 9.64 2.09 -10.37
C VAL A 197 9.01 1.03 -9.47
N GLU A 198 9.39 -0.24 -9.61
CA GLU A 198 8.92 -1.33 -8.73
C GLU A 198 9.32 -1.11 -7.27
N ASN A 199 10.47 -0.47 -7.04
CA ASN A 199 10.96 -0.06 -5.73
C ASN A 199 10.43 1.33 -5.26
N GLU A 200 9.41 1.89 -5.92
CA GLU A 200 8.80 3.21 -5.63
C GLU A 200 9.74 4.42 -5.76
N GLN A 201 10.90 4.26 -6.41
CA GLN A 201 11.91 5.32 -6.64
C GLN A 201 11.60 6.10 -7.93
N LEU A 202 10.44 6.76 -7.95
CA LEU A 202 9.90 7.37 -9.18
C LEU A 202 10.77 8.51 -9.73
N SER A 203 11.42 9.28 -8.85
CA SER A 203 12.25 10.43 -9.26
C SER A 203 13.55 9.96 -9.90
N GLU A 204 14.18 8.94 -9.29
CA GLU A 204 15.38 8.26 -9.76
C GLU A 204 15.11 7.61 -11.12
N ALA A 205 13.98 6.91 -11.26
CA ALA A 205 13.55 6.33 -12.54
C ALA A 205 13.46 7.38 -13.65
N ILE A 206 12.86 8.55 -13.38
CA ILE A 206 12.81 9.65 -14.35
C ILE A 206 14.22 10.14 -14.73
N ILE A 207 15.12 10.26 -13.76
CA ILE A 207 16.52 10.68 -14.01
C ILE A 207 17.22 9.66 -14.89
N THR A 208 17.08 8.36 -14.59
CA THR A 208 17.63 7.26 -15.39
C THR A 208 17.09 7.28 -16.82
N LEU A 209 15.78 7.38 -17.00
CA LEU A 209 15.14 7.43 -18.32
C LEU A 209 15.58 8.63 -19.16
N LYS A 210 15.87 9.78 -18.54
CA LYS A 210 16.37 10.98 -19.23
C LYS A 210 17.77 10.81 -19.82
N THR A 211 18.52 9.77 -19.43
CA THR A 211 19.84 9.49 -20.00
C THR A 211 19.77 8.81 -21.37
N ILE A 212 18.60 8.29 -21.77
CA ILE A 212 18.39 7.69 -23.09
C ILE A 212 18.37 8.81 -24.15
N GLY A 213 19.29 8.74 -25.10
CA GLY A 213 19.47 9.73 -26.17
C GLY A 213 18.34 9.69 -27.20
N GLN A 214 18.08 10.81 -27.89
CA GLN A 214 17.00 10.95 -28.89
C GLN A 214 17.13 9.98 -30.08
N ASP A 215 18.37 9.57 -30.38
CA ASP A 215 18.75 8.65 -31.44
C ASP A 215 18.66 7.17 -31.03
N GLN A 216 18.43 6.89 -29.74
CA GLN A 216 18.39 5.53 -29.21
C GLN A 216 16.99 4.90 -29.31
N TYR A 217 16.97 3.57 -29.44
CA TYR A 217 15.75 2.80 -29.67
C TYR A 217 14.67 3.02 -28.59
N TYR A 218 15.06 3.00 -27.32
CA TYR A 218 14.13 3.14 -26.20
C TYR A 218 13.71 4.59 -25.90
N TYR A 219 14.13 5.59 -26.68
CA TYR A 219 13.84 7.00 -26.40
C TYR A 219 12.35 7.29 -26.29
N ARG A 220 11.54 6.84 -27.26
CA ARG A 220 10.09 7.10 -27.26
C ARG A 220 9.40 6.47 -26.05
N PHE A 221 9.72 5.21 -25.76
CA PHE A 221 9.22 4.49 -24.59
C PHE A 221 9.61 5.21 -23.29
N ALA A 222 10.85 5.71 -23.21
CA ALA A 222 11.30 6.50 -22.07
C ALA A 222 10.54 7.81 -21.92
N GLN A 223 10.25 8.54 -23.01
CA GLN A 223 9.44 9.77 -22.92
C GLN A 223 8.01 9.47 -22.47
N GLU A 224 7.38 8.43 -23.00
CA GLU A 224 6.05 7.96 -22.59
C GLU A 224 6.06 7.60 -21.09
N LYS A 225 7.06 6.85 -20.63
CA LYS A 225 7.20 6.45 -19.23
C LYS A 225 7.50 7.64 -18.30
N ILE A 226 8.36 8.58 -18.71
CA ILE A 226 8.63 9.81 -17.95
C ILE A 226 7.34 10.62 -17.77
N GLN A 227 6.49 10.71 -18.80
CA GLN A 227 5.22 11.41 -18.70
C GLN A 227 4.28 10.72 -17.70
N GLU A 228 4.15 9.40 -17.77
CA GLU A 228 3.37 8.60 -16.82
C GLU A 228 3.84 8.82 -15.37
N LEU A 229 5.15 8.73 -15.13
CA LEU A 229 5.74 8.89 -13.80
C LEU A 229 5.57 10.31 -13.26
N ASN A 230 5.74 11.34 -14.10
CA ASN A 230 5.48 12.73 -13.71
C ASN A 230 4.00 12.94 -13.32
N GLN A 231 3.06 12.33 -14.04
CA GLN A 231 1.64 12.38 -13.70
C GLN A 231 1.36 11.68 -12.37
N LYS A 232 1.96 10.51 -12.12
CA LYS A 232 1.84 9.79 -10.85
C LYS A 232 2.36 10.60 -9.66
N ILE A 233 3.55 11.21 -9.79
CA ILE A 233 4.14 12.09 -8.76
C ILE A 233 3.23 13.30 -8.51
N LEU A 234 2.75 13.96 -9.56
CA LEU A 234 1.87 15.12 -9.42
C LEU A 234 0.54 14.75 -8.75
N SER A 235 -0.05 13.59 -9.09
CA SER A 235 -1.26 13.11 -8.43
C SER A 235 -1.05 12.93 -6.93
N GLY A 236 0.03 12.25 -6.52
CA GLY A 236 0.35 12.08 -5.10
C GLY A 236 0.53 13.40 -4.35
N ARG A 237 1.18 14.38 -4.98
CA ARG A 237 1.33 15.74 -4.43
C ARG A 237 -0.02 16.45 -4.25
N ILE A 238 -0.93 16.32 -5.22
CA ILE A 238 -2.28 16.86 -5.14
C ILE A 238 -3.07 16.19 -4.00
N ASP A 239 -2.94 14.89 -3.83
CA ASP A 239 -3.64 14.14 -2.78
C ASP A 239 -3.10 14.48 -1.38
N GLU A 240 -1.79 14.73 -1.23
CA GLU A 240 -1.19 15.28 0.00
C GLU A 240 -1.84 16.63 0.36
N ILE A 241 -1.96 17.55 -0.60
CA ILE A 241 -2.59 18.86 -0.38
C ILE A 241 -4.05 18.70 0.03
N LYS A 242 -4.82 17.84 -0.65
CA LYS A 242 -6.23 17.59 -0.31
C LYS A 242 -6.38 17.03 1.11
N THR A 243 -5.49 16.14 1.53
CA THR A 243 -5.46 15.58 2.89
C THR A 243 -5.19 16.65 3.96
N LEU A 244 -4.27 17.58 3.68
CA LEU A 244 -4.03 18.73 4.56
C LEU A 244 -5.26 19.64 4.62
N MET A 245 -5.93 19.88 3.49
CA MET A 245 -7.15 20.69 3.45
C MET A 245 -8.32 20.03 4.20
N SER A 246 -8.50 18.71 4.09
CA SER A 246 -9.58 17.99 4.78
C SER A 246 -9.40 17.96 6.29
N SER A 247 -8.15 18.04 6.77
CA SER A 247 -7.79 18.18 8.19
C SER A 247 -7.59 19.64 8.62
N TYR A 248 -8.00 20.62 7.81
CA TYR A 248 -7.93 22.06 8.12
C TYR A 248 -6.52 22.63 8.31
N ASP A 249 -5.47 21.93 7.88
CA ASP A 249 -4.11 22.46 7.86
C ASP A 249 -3.84 23.29 6.60
N TYR A 250 -4.65 24.35 6.44
CA TYR A 250 -4.63 25.21 5.28
C TYR A 250 -3.29 25.95 5.11
N ASN A 251 -2.61 26.29 6.20
CA ASN A 251 -1.28 26.90 6.14
C ASN A 251 -0.26 25.94 5.53
N LYS A 252 -0.21 24.69 5.99
CA LYS A 252 0.71 23.68 5.42
C LYS A 252 0.32 23.33 3.99
N ALA A 253 -0.97 23.28 3.66
CA ALA A 253 -1.46 23.09 2.30
C ALA A 253 -0.94 24.19 1.36
N VAL A 254 -1.05 25.47 1.73
CA VAL A 254 -0.51 26.59 0.95
C VAL A 254 1.00 26.46 0.75
N SER A 255 1.75 26.18 1.83
CA SER A 255 3.21 25.99 1.76
C SER A 255 3.61 24.85 0.83
N LYS A 256 2.89 23.72 0.87
CA LYS A 256 3.14 22.57 -0.02
C LYS A 256 2.80 22.85 -1.47
N VAL A 257 1.71 23.57 -1.72
CA VAL A 257 1.40 24.02 -3.08
C VAL A 257 2.52 24.94 -3.61
N ASP A 258 3.00 25.89 -2.81
CA ASP A 258 4.09 26.78 -3.20
C ASP A 258 5.38 26.01 -3.52
N GLU A 259 5.71 24.99 -2.73
CA GLU A 259 6.81 24.07 -2.99
C GLU A 259 6.65 23.37 -4.35
N TYR A 260 5.47 22.83 -4.65
CA TYR A 260 5.25 22.06 -5.88
C TYR A 260 5.12 22.91 -7.14
N LEU A 261 4.63 24.15 -7.02
CA LEU A 261 4.58 25.10 -8.13
C LEU A 261 5.98 25.47 -8.63
N VAL A 262 7.06 25.26 -7.87
CA VAL A 262 8.43 25.42 -8.37
C VAL A 262 8.71 24.47 -9.54
N SER A 263 8.21 23.22 -9.47
CA SER A 263 8.35 22.23 -10.55
C SER A 263 7.21 22.27 -11.57
N TYR A 264 6.05 22.83 -11.18
CA TYR A 264 4.83 22.84 -11.97
C TYR A 264 4.17 24.23 -12.00
N PRO A 265 4.86 25.28 -12.49
CA PRO A 265 4.47 26.68 -12.28
C PRO A 265 3.08 27.05 -12.81
N ASP A 266 2.67 26.44 -13.93
CA ASP A 266 1.41 26.75 -14.62
C ASP A 266 0.33 25.67 -14.38
N ASN A 267 0.50 24.79 -13.39
CA ASN A 267 -0.49 23.74 -13.14
C ASN A 267 -1.78 24.34 -12.54
N ALA A 268 -2.85 24.31 -13.34
CA ALA A 268 -4.14 24.88 -12.97
C ALA A 268 -4.71 24.30 -11.65
N THR A 269 -4.60 22.98 -11.44
CA THR A 269 -5.10 22.32 -10.23
C THR A 269 -4.37 22.80 -8.97
N LEU A 270 -3.03 22.88 -9.01
CA LEU A 270 -2.25 23.41 -7.88
C LEU A 270 -2.62 24.88 -7.60
N LEU A 271 -2.74 25.71 -8.63
CA LEU A 271 -3.13 27.12 -8.46
C LEU A 271 -4.53 27.26 -7.83
N GLU A 272 -5.49 26.43 -8.23
CA GLU A 272 -6.83 26.39 -7.63
C GLU A 272 -6.80 25.93 -6.17
N LEU A 273 -6.02 24.89 -5.85
CA LEU A 273 -5.84 24.41 -4.48
C LEU A 273 -5.21 25.48 -3.58
N LYS A 274 -4.25 26.26 -4.10
CA LYS A 274 -3.67 27.41 -3.38
C LYS A 274 -4.74 28.44 -3.04
N GLN A 275 -5.50 28.88 -4.04
CA GLN A 275 -6.55 29.90 -3.86
C GLN A 275 -7.61 29.43 -2.85
N THR A 276 -8.05 28.17 -2.98
CA THR A 276 -9.05 27.59 -2.08
C THR A 276 -8.52 27.48 -0.64
N SER A 277 -7.27 27.02 -0.47
CA SER A 277 -6.64 26.93 0.85
C SER A 277 -6.48 28.30 1.50
N GLN A 278 -6.05 29.31 0.75
CA GLN A 278 -5.93 30.69 1.24
C GLN A 278 -7.29 31.28 1.64
N LYS A 279 -8.33 31.02 0.83
CA LYS A 279 -9.70 31.43 1.16
C LYS A 279 -10.15 30.77 2.47
N ASN A 280 -10.07 29.45 2.58
CA ASN A 280 -10.51 28.73 3.78
C ASN A 280 -9.74 29.17 5.03
N LEU A 281 -8.43 29.42 4.91
CA LEU A 281 -7.61 29.98 5.97
C LEU A 281 -8.11 31.34 6.43
N SER A 282 -8.48 32.22 5.50
CA SER A 282 -9.01 33.56 5.81
C SER A 282 -10.42 33.54 6.43
N GLU A 283 -11.16 32.44 6.24
CA GLU A 283 -12.52 32.25 6.76
C GLU A 283 -12.56 31.56 8.12
N LEU A 284 -11.42 31.14 8.67
CA LEU A 284 -11.31 30.65 10.05
C LEU A 284 -11.87 31.68 11.03
N TYR A 285 -12.58 31.19 12.02
CA TYR A 285 -13.28 31.99 13.01
C TYR A 285 -12.74 31.72 14.41
N GLU A 286 -12.71 32.77 15.24
CA GLU A 286 -12.34 32.67 16.65
C GLU A 286 -13.48 32.03 17.45
N TYR A 287 -13.31 30.78 17.86
CA TYR A 287 -14.27 30.10 18.72
C TYR A 287 -14.22 30.65 20.15
N THR A 288 -15.37 31.12 20.63
CA THR A 288 -15.55 31.69 21.98
C THR A 288 -16.53 30.90 22.85
N GLY A 289 -16.98 29.73 22.37
CA GLY A 289 -17.89 28.85 23.12
C GLY A 289 -17.16 28.05 24.20
N PRO A 290 -17.89 27.14 24.89
CA PRO A 290 -17.28 26.23 25.86
C PRO A 290 -16.25 25.31 25.19
N LEU A 291 -15.06 25.21 25.78
CA LEU A 291 -14.03 24.25 25.37
C LEU A 291 -14.10 23.04 26.29
N TYR A 292 -14.51 21.90 25.74
CA TYR A 292 -14.59 20.65 26.47
C TYR A 292 -13.25 19.90 26.39
N HIS A 293 -12.86 19.28 27.51
CA HIS A 293 -11.82 18.27 27.55
C HIS A 293 -12.45 17.00 28.12
N ILE A 294 -12.67 16.02 27.27
CA ILE A 294 -13.25 14.73 27.68
C ILE A 294 -12.14 13.74 27.94
N PHE A 295 -12.39 12.78 28.83
CA PHE A 295 -11.45 11.70 29.04
C PHE A 295 -12.11 10.35 29.25
N PHE A 296 -11.29 9.33 29.00
CA PHE A 296 -11.59 7.92 29.18
C PHE A 296 -10.50 7.26 30.01
N HIS A 297 -10.80 6.10 30.55
CA HIS A 297 -9.80 5.09 30.88
C HIS A 297 -9.70 4.09 29.72
N SER A 298 -8.88 3.04 29.86
CA SER A 298 -8.94 1.93 28.90
C SER A 298 -10.33 1.32 28.84
N LEU A 299 -10.75 0.96 27.62
CA LEU A 299 -12.12 0.50 27.37
C LEU A 299 -12.33 -0.96 27.77
N ILE A 300 -13.57 -1.25 28.21
CA ILE A 300 -14.05 -2.62 28.35
C ILE A 300 -14.32 -3.19 26.95
N VAL A 301 -13.58 -4.21 26.56
CA VAL A 301 -13.72 -4.91 25.27
C VAL A 301 -14.72 -6.06 25.38
N TYR A 302 -14.62 -6.85 26.44
CA TYR A 302 -15.46 -8.02 26.67
C TYR A 302 -16.31 -7.84 27.92
N ASN A 303 -17.48 -7.22 27.77
CA ASN A 303 -18.37 -6.87 28.89
C ASN A 303 -18.67 -8.03 29.84
N LYS A 304 -18.82 -9.27 29.34
CA LYS A 304 -19.09 -10.45 30.18
C LYS A 304 -17.93 -10.85 31.10
N LYS A 305 -16.69 -10.43 30.77
CA LYS A 305 -15.53 -10.62 31.64
C LYS A 305 -15.41 -9.49 32.68
N ALA A 306 -15.82 -8.27 32.31
CA ALA A 306 -15.75 -7.13 33.22
C ALA A 306 -16.95 -7.06 34.19
N PHE A 307 -18.08 -7.66 33.81
CA PHE A 307 -19.33 -7.69 34.56
C PHE A 307 -19.71 -9.13 34.91
N ASP A 308 -18.81 -9.80 35.63
CA ASP A 308 -18.92 -11.22 36.00
C ASP A 308 -19.38 -11.46 37.45
N GLY A 309 -19.71 -10.38 38.17
CA GLY A 309 -20.17 -10.39 39.56
C GLY A 309 -19.07 -10.41 40.61
N ASP A 310 -17.80 -10.23 40.23
CA ASP A 310 -16.69 -10.14 41.17
C ASP A 310 -16.64 -8.80 41.94
N PHE A 311 -15.59 -8.58 42.73
CA PHE A 311 -15.46 -7.37 43.54
C PHE A 311 -15.03 -6.13 42.73
N MET A 312 -14.55 -6.30 41.50
CA MET A 312 -14.10 -5.24 40.59
C MET A 312 -15.23 -4.72 39.70
N GLU A 313 -16.25 -5.56 39.42
CA GLU A 313 -17.41 -5.23 38.56
C GLU A 313 -17.98 -3.83 38.85
N GLN A 314 -18.18 -3.48 40.13
CA GLN A 314 -18.78 -2.18 40.47
C GLN A 314 -17.88 -1.01 40.07
N GLY A 315 -16.56 -1.14 40.27
CA GLY A 315 -15.59 -0.13 39.86
C GLY A 315 -15.58 0.03 38.35
N TYR A 316 -15.59 -1.07 37.60
CA TYR A 316 -15.68 -1.05 36.14
C TYR A 316 -17.01 -0.46 35.65
N ASN A 317 -18.13 -0.80 36.30
CA ASN A 317 -19.43 -0.26 35.91
C ASN A 317 -19.51 1.25 36.11
N TYR A 318 -18.80 1.82 37.08
CA TYR A 318 -18.78 3.27 37.32
C TYR A 318 -17.79 4.00 36.42
N TRP A 319 -16.52 3.58 36.42
CA TRP A 319 -15.42 4.43 35.96
C TRP A 319 -14.90 4.08 34.57
N MET A 320 -15.36 2.98 33.99
CA MET A 320 -14.92 2.51 32.67
C MET A 320 -16.02 2.70 31.64
N THR A 321 -15.59 2.83 30.39
CA THR A 321 -16.44 2.93 29.20
C THR A 321 -16.25 1.67 28.36
N THR A 322 -17.31 1.17 27.74
CA THR A 322 -17.24 0.04 26.81
C THR A 322 -16.78 0.51 25.42
N THR A 323 -16.29 -0.41 24.58
CA THR A 323 -15.99 -0.12 23.17
C THR A 323 -17.22 0.37 22.41
N GLU A 324 -18.40 -0.22 22.66
CA GLU A 324 -19.67 0.20 22.05
C GLU A 324 -20.04 1.65 22.42
N GLU A 325 -19.89 2.03 23.69
CA GLU A 325 -20.14 3.40 24.15
C GLU A 325 -19.15 4.39 23.55
N CYS A 326 -17.85 4.06 23.53
CA CYS A 326 -16.84 4.92 22.92
C CYS A 326 -17.15 5.20 21.45
N GLN A 327 -17.53 4.18 20.68
CA GLN A 327 -17.94 4.35 19.30
C GLN A 327 -19.12 5.32 19.17
N LYS A 328 -20.21 5.11 19.93
CA LYS A 328 -21.38 6.00 19.93
C LYS A 328 -21.04 7.42 20.37
N ILE A 329 -20.08 7.60 21.28
CA ILE A 329 -19.60 8.90 21.71
C ILE A 329 -18.90 9.61 20.54
N LEU A 330 -17.96 8.95 19.85
CA LEU A 330 -17.25 9.53 18.72
C LEU A 330 -18.21 9.94 17.58
N GLU A 331 -19.16 9.06 17.24
CA GLU A 331 -20.21 9.32 16.25
C GLU A 331 -21.01 10.58 16.61
N GLN A 332 -21.51 10.68 17.84
CA GLN A 332 -22.30 11.82 18.27
C GLN A 332 -21.49 13.12 18.37
N LEU A 333 -20.22 13.05 18.80
CA LEU A 333 -19.34 14.21 18.78
C LEU A 333 -19.17 14.74 17.36
N TYR A 334 -18.97 13.85 16.39
CA TYR A 334 -18.86 14.20 14.99
C TYR A 334 -20.15 14.81 14.42
N GLU A 335 -21.30 14.17 14.64
CA GLU A 335 -22.62 14.67 14.22
C GLU A 335 -22.93 16.05 14.82
N ARG A 336 -22.44 16.31 16.03
CA ARG A 336 -22.59 17.59 16.72
C ARG A 336 -21.53 18.61 16.33
N ASN A 337 -20.76 18.37 15.27
CA ASN A 337 -19.72 19.25 14.72
C ASN A 337 -18.54 19.51 15.67
N TYR A 338 -18.24 18.59 16.59
CA TYR A 338 -16.99 18.66 17.32
C TYR A 338 -15.80 18.29 16.44
N VAL A 339 -14.63 18.84 16.76
CA VAL A 339 -13.36 18.56 16.08
C VAL A 339 -12.24 18.46 17.14
N LEU A 340 -11.43 17.41 17.08
CA LEU A 340 -10.29 17.21 17.97
C LEU A 340 -9.32 18.38 17.84
N TYR A 341 -8.87 18.90 18.97
CA TYR A 341 -8.03 20.09 19.04
C TYR A 341 -6.81 19.85 19.94
N ASP A 342 -5.64 20.25 19.47
CA ASP A 342 -4.39 20.15 20.22
C ASP A 342 -4.36 21.17 21.37
N ILE A 343 -4.38 20.69 22.61
CA ILE A 343 -4.36 21.53 23.82
C ILE A 343 -3.16 22.48 23.88
N ARG A 344 -2.02 22.11 23.27
CA ARG A 344 -0.82 22.95 23.27
C ARG A 344 -1.03 24.24 22.48
N LYS A 345 -1.96 24.26 21.52
CA LYS A 345 -2.30 25.46 20.75
C LYS A 345 -3.02 26.52 21.59
N LEU A 346 -3.50 26.20 22.80
CA LEU A 346 -4.15 27.18 23.68
C LEU A 346 -3.21 28.26 24.20
N ILE A 347 -1.90 27.99 24.22
CA ILE A 347 -0.89 28.90 24.75
C ILE A 347 0.33 28.98 23.84
N THR A 348 1.07 30.07 23.96
CA THR A 348 2.44 30.19 23.48
C THR A 348 3.35 30.42 24.67
N THR A 349 4.38 29.60 24.84
CA THR A 349 5.43 29.81 25.83
C THR A 349 6.43 30.84 25.31
N ASN A 350 6.58 31.94 26.02
CA ASN A 350 7.51 33.02 25.69
C ASN A 350 8.94 32.65 26.13
N PRO A 351 9.99 33.28 25.56
CA PRO A 351 11.38 33.00 25.93
C PRO A 351 11.72 33.20 27.42
N ASP A 352 10.95 34.02 28.15
CA ASP A 352 11.11 34.26 29.59
C ASP A 352 10.36 33.23 30.47
N GLY A 353 9.79 32.20 29.85
CA GLY A 353 9.01 31.14 30.51
C GLY A 353 7.61 31.57 30.94
N THR A 354 7.12 32.74 30.52
CA THR A 354 5.70 33.10 30.67
C THR A 354 4.84 32.47 29.57
N VAL A 355 3.52 32.40 29.79
CA VAL A 355 2.57 31.91 28.79
C VAL A 355 1.63 33.02 28.32
N SER A 356 1.37 33.05 27.02
CA SER A 356 0.40 33.92 26.38
C SER A 356 -0.79 33.09 25.91
N LYS A 357 -2.03 33.54 26.18
CA LYS A 357 -3.25 32.88 25.68
C LYS A 357 -3.39 33.10 24.17
N ASN A 358 -3.62 32.02 23.44
CA ASN A 358 -3.93 32.05 22.03
C ASN A 358 -5.45 32.04 21.78
N LYS A 359 -5.84 32.58 20.63
CA LYS A 359 -7.20 32.44 20.10
C LYS A 359 -7.38 31.03 19.55
N ILE A 360 -8.55 30.44 19.77
CA ILE A 360 -8.90 29.16 19.18
C ILE A 360 -9.52 29.44 17.82
N MET A 361 -8.76 29.21 16.76
CA MET A 361 -9.22 29.42 15.38
C MET A 361 -9.65 28.08 14.80
N VAL A 362 -10.90 28.00 14.33
CA VAL A 362 -11.48 26.79 13.70
C VAL A 362 -12.40 27.20 12.53
N PRO A 363 -12.74 26.29 11.61
CA PRO A 363 -13.73 26.54 10.59
C PRO A 363 -15.10 26.90 11.19
N LYS A 364 -15.87 27.75 10.50
CA LYS A 364 -17.21 28.11 10.94
C LYS A 364 -18.09 26.87 11.12
N GLY A 365 -18.80 26.81 12.24
CA GLY A 365 -19.69 25.70 12.59
C GLY A 365 -19.02 24.55 13.35
N LYS A 366 -17.68 24.45 13.33
CA LYS A 366 -16.95 23.43 14.11
C LYS A 366 -16.71 23.91 15.55
N LYS A 367 -16.72 22.96 16.49
CA LYS A 367 -16.48 23.17 17.92
C LYS A 367 -15.23 22.40 18.36
N PRO A 368 -14.17 23.05 18.85
CA PRO A 368 -12.99 22.34 19.34
C PRO A 368 -13.33 21.48 20.57
N ILE A 369 -12.76 20.28 20.64
CA ILE A 369 -12.79 19.40 21.81
C ILE A 369 -11.41 18.78 22.02
N ILE A 370 -11.01 18.63 23.27
CA ILE A 370 -9.78 17.94 23.66
C ILE A 370 -10.17 16.56 24.21
N LEU A 371 -9.36 15.54 23.90
CA LEU A 371 -9.56 14.18 24.37
C LEU A 371 -8.29 13.69 25.09
N SER A 372 -8.45 13.04 26.24
CA SER A 372 -7.36 12.34 26.91
C SER A 372 -7.74 10.93 27.36
N ILE A 373 -6.73 10.12 27.65
CA ILE A 373 -6.90 8.78 28.21
C ILE A 373 -5.95 8.63 29.39
N ASP A 374 -6.46 8.12 30.50
CA ASP A 374 -5.70 7.94 31.72
C ASP A 374 -5.03 6.55 31.78
N ASP A 375 -3.83 6.54 32.37
CA ASP A 375 -2.93 5.42 32.65
C ASP A 375 -2.34 4.70 31.43
N VAL A 376 -3.17 4.03 30.62
CA VAL A 376 -2.76 3.22 29.45
C VAL A 376 -1.64 2.21 29.77
N SER A 377 -1.52 1.77 31.02
CA SER A 377 -0.53 0.77 31.46
C SER A 377 -1.01 -0.66 31.29
N TYR A 378 -2.32 -0.87 31.10
CA TYR A 378 -3.00 -2.17 31.03
C TYR A 378 -2.55 -3.08 32.17
N TYR A 379 -2.97 -2.73 33.39
CA TYR A 379 -2.46 -3.31 34.63
C TYR A 379 -2.62 -4.82 34.71
N ASP A 380 -1.79 -5.46 35.53
CA ASP A 380 -1.81 -6.92 35.72
C ASP A 380 -3.18 -7.42 36.20
N TYR A 381 -3.84 -6.66 37.08
CA TYR A 381 -5.17 -6.99 37.59
C TYR A 381 -6.25 -6.99 36.50
N MET A 382 -6.07 -6.25 35.40
CA MET A 382 -7.08 -6.15 34.33
C MET A 382 -7.04 -7.32 33.34
N LYS A 383 -6.01 -8.18 33.39
CA LYS A 383 -5.74 -9.20 32.37
C LYS A 383 -6.89 -10.19 32.15
N THR A 384 -7.66 -10.48 33.19
CA THR A 384 -8.79 -11.42 33.14
C THR A 384 -10.12 -10.76 32.85
N ASP A 385 -10.18 -9.44 32.88
CA ASP A 385 -11.43 -8.69 33.09
C ASP A 385 -11.96 -8.06 31.79
N GLY A 386 -11.42 -8.49 30.64
CA GLY A 386 -11.94 -8.11 29.34
C GLY A 386 -11.43 -6.77 28.80
N PHE A 387 -10.25 -6.33 29.22
CA PHE A 387 -9.55 -5.16 28.68
C PHE A 387 -8.47 -5.59 27.65
N ALA A 388 -8.00 -4.63 26.86
CA ALA A 388 -6.78 -4.80 26.07
C ALA A 388 -5.56 -5.04 26.99
N THR A 389 -4.51 -5.68 26.45
CA THR A 389 -3.30 -6.00 27.21
C THR A 389 -2.13 -5.09 26.91
N ARG A 390 -2.05 -4.55 25.68
CA ARG A 390 -1.03 -3.58 25.26
C ARG A 390 -1.38 -2.95 23.92
N LEU A 391 -0.72 -1.83 23.61
CA LEU A 391 -0.61 -1.31 22.25
C LEU A 391 0.53 -2.00 21.51
N ILE A 392 0.36 -2.27 20.22
CA ILE A 392 1.37 -2.81 19.30
C ILE A 392 1.28 -2.12 17.94
N ILE A 393 2.28 -2.32 17.09
CA ILE A 393 2.20 -1.98 15.67
C ILE A 393 1.79 -3.24 14.91
N ASP A 394 0.75 -3.15 14.09
CA ASP A 394 0.24 -4.24 13.27
C ASP A 394 1.04 -4.44 11.98
N GLU A 395 0.67 -5.46 11.19
CA GLU A 395 1.32 -5.79 9.92
C GLU A 395 1.25 -4.67 8.86
N ASN A 396 0.32 -3.72 9.01
CA ASN A 396 0.15 -2.57 8.13
C ASN A 396 0.89 -1.32 8.65
N GLY A 397 1.67 -1.45 9.72
CA GLY A 397 2.37 -0.35 10.35
C GLY A 397 1.46 0.60 11.15
N LYS A 398 0.24 0.17 11.50
CA LYS A 398 -0.72 0.96 12.28
C LYS A 398 -0.72 0.51 13.74
N VAL A 399 -0.94 1.46 14.65
CA VAL A 399 -1.07 1.12 16.06
C VAL A 399 -2.43 0.43 16.30
N ALA A 400 -2.39 -0.70 16.97
CA ALA A 400 -3.53 -1.53 17.32
C ALA A 400 -3.42 -2.02 18.77
N ASN A 401 -4.49 -2.55 19.33
CA ASN A 401 -4.48 -3.22 20.61
C ASN A 401 -4.27 -4.72 20.44
N LEU A 402 -3.43 -5.32 21.29
CA LEU A 402 -3.46 -6.74 21.58
C LEU A 402 -4.48 -7.00 22.70
N THR A 403 -5.28 -8.05 22.57
CA THR A 403 -6.31 -8.41 23.57
C THR A 403 -6.42 -9.93 23.67
N ILE A 404 -6.76 -10.45 24.84
CA ILE A 404 -7.02 -11.89 25.03
C ILE A 404 -8.54 -12.15 25.01
N ALA A 405 -8.99 -12.86 23.98
CA ALA A 405 -10.39 -13.23 23.80
C ALA A 405 -10.90 -14.18 24.91
N PRO A 406 -12.22 -14.36 25.05
CA PRO A 406 -12.79 -15.28 26.04
C PRO A 406 -12.33 -16.73 25.89
N ASP A 407 -11.97 -17.17 24.69
CA ASP A 407 -11.43 -18.50 24.42
C ASP A 407 -9.91 -18.62 24.66
N GLY A 408 -9.25 -17.53 25.07
CA GLY A 408 -7.81 -17.46 25.33
C GLY A 408 -6.96 -17.10 24.12
N SER A 409 -7.54 -16.89 22.94
CA SER A 409 -6.79 -16.48 21.74
C SER A 409 -6.36 -15.00 21.80
N GLU A 410 -5.22 -14.71 21.16
CA GLU A 410 -4.76 -13.33 20.96
C GLU A 410 -5.49 -12.70 19.77
N VAL A 411 -6.02 -11.49 19.98
CA VAL A 411 -6.69 -10.70 18.95
C VAL A 411 -5.98 -9.36 18.82
N ILE A 412 -5.57 -9.02 17.60
CA ILE A 412 -5.05 -7.71 17.23
C ILE A 412 -6.20 -6.94 16.59
N SER A 413 -6.55 -5.79 17.17
CA SER A 413 -7.72 -5.02 16.73
C SER A 413 -7.52 -3.52 16.90
N ARG A 414 -8.08 -2.75 15.97
CA ARG A 414 -8.18 -1.28 16.07
C ARG A 414 -9.49 -0.80 16.69
N ASP A 415 -10.31 -1.73 17.19
CA ASP A 415 -11.64 -1.47 17.75
C ASP A 415 -11.72 -1.76 19.27
N HIS A 416 -10.59 -1.98 19.95
CA HIS A 416 -10.56 -2.49 21.34
C HIS A 416 -10.12 -1.46 22.40
N ASP A 417 -9.55 -0.32 22.03
CA ASP A 417 -9.31 0.78 22.98
C ASP A 417 -9.35 2.13 22.25
N VAL A 418 -9.41 3.21 23.02
CA VAL A 418 -9.63 4.58 22.53
C VAL A 418 -8.64 4.97 21.44
N MET A 419 -7.36 4.64 21.61
CA MET A 419 -6.30 5.13 20.73
C MET A 419 -6.47 4.64 19.28
N PRO A 420 -6.48 3.32 18.98
CA PRO A 420 -6.73 2.86 17.62
C PRO A 420 -8.12 3.19 17.08
N MET A 421 -9.14 3.25 17.95
CA MET A 421 -10.51 3.62 17.56
C MET A 421 -10.58 5.06 17.05
N VAL A 422 -10.00 6.01 17.78
CA VAL A 422 -9.89 7.41 17.34
C VAL A 422 -9.06 7.52 16.07
N ASP A 423 -7.99 6.72 15.94
CA ASP A 423 -7.18 6.73 14.73
C ASP A 423 -7.97 6.28 13.50
N LYS A 424 -8.71 5.19 13.61
CA LYS A 424 -9.58 4.68 12.55
C LYS A 424 -10.70 5.67 12.22
N PHE A 425 -11.34 6.23 13.25
CA PHE A 425 -12.40 7.22 13.07
C PHE A 425 -11.92 8.48 12.34
N VAL A 426 -10.70 8.97 12.63
CA VAL A 426 -10.11 10.12 11.93
C VAL A 426 -9.67 9.78 10.50
N GLU A 427 -9.25 8.53 10.24
CA GLU A 427 -8.96 8.08 8.86
C GLU A 427 -10.24 8.08 7.99
N GLU A 428 -11.37 7.68 8.58
CA GLU A 428 -12.69 7.69 7.93
C GLU A 428 -13.31 9.11 7.87
N HIS A 429 -13.01 9.94 8.87
CA HIS A 429 -13.49 11.32 9.02
C HIS A 429 -12.34 12.31 9.26
N PRO A 430 -11.53 12.64 8.23
CA PRO A 430 -10.39 13.55 8.39
C PRO A 430 -10.77 14.93 8.95
N ASP A 431 -12.01 15.35 8.71
CA ASP A 431 -12.59 16.62 9.13
C ASP A 431 -13.08 16.62 10.60
N PHE A 432 -12.88 15.51 11.32
CA PHE A 432 -12.98 15.40 12.78
C PHE A 432 -11.66 15.76 13.50
N SER A 433 -10.54 15.89 12.78
CA SER A 433 -9.23 16.22 13.36
C SER A 433 -8.74 17.59 12.89
N TYR A 434 -8.54 18.53 13.82
CA TYR A 434 -8.01 19.84 13.49
C TYR A 434 -6.48 19.80 13.42
N GLN A 435 -5.94 19.92 12.21
CA GLN A 435 -4.51 19.93 11.90
C GLN A 435 -3.79 18.67 12.41
N GLY A 436 -4.45 17.52 12.26
CA GLY A 436 -3.92 16.22 12.68
C GLY A 436 -3.97 15.97 14.19
N ALA A 437 -4.68 16.78 14.97
CA ALA A 437 -4.85 16.54 16.40
C ALA A 437 -5.57 15.20 16.68
N LYS A 438 -5.04 14.44 17.63
CA LYS A 438 -5.67 13.23 18.19
C LYS A 438 -6.07 13.49 19.65
N GLY A 439 -5.58 12.70 20.58
CA GLY A 439 -5.74 12.91 22.02
C GLY A 439 -4.42 12.93 22.78
N ILE A 440 -4.54 12.90 24.11
CA ILE A 440 -3.43 12.92 25.06
C ILE A 440 -3.44 11.62 25.86
N MET A 441 -2.35 10.85 25.84
CA MET A 441 -2.17 9.70 26.73
C MET A 441 -1.49 10.15 28.02
N ALA A 442 -2.22 10.10 29.14
CA ALA A 442 -1.76 10.46 30.46
C ALA A 442 -1.12 9.25 31.14
N LEU A 443 0.18 9.08 30.96
CA LEU A 443 0.87 7.88 31.41
C LEU A 443 1.32 7.99 32.86
N THR A 444 1.02 6.93 33.62
CA THR A 444 1.72 6.61 34.86
C THR A 444 3.02 5.85 34.57
N GLY A 445 3.90 5.73 35.57
CA GLY A 445 5.03 4.80 35.52
C GLY A 445 4.74 3.48 36.26
N TYR A 446 3.63 3.42 36.99
CA TYR A 446 3.21 2.25 37.74
C TYR A 446 2.87 1.09 36.78
N GLU A 447 3.52 -0.06 36.97
CA GLU A 447 3.47 -1.22 36.07
C GLU A 447 3.85 -0.96 34.60
N GLY A 448 4.62 0.10 34.36
CA GLY A 448 5.13 0.45 33.03
C GLY A 448 4.12 1.20 32.17
N VAL A 449 4.38 1.26 30.87
CA VAL A 449 3.64 2.13 29.94
C VAL A 449 3.18 1.35 28.69
N LEU A 450 2.02 1.73 28.15
CA LEU A 450 1.47 1.18 26.90
C LEU A 450 1.27 -0.35 26.92
N GLY A 451 1.29 -0.96 28.11
CA GLY A 451 1.20 -2.41 28.33
C GLY A 451 2.55 -3.14 28.37
N TYR A 452 3.66 -2.39 28.33
CA TYR A 452 5.01 -2.92 28.48
C TYR A 452 5.51 -2.69 29.90
N ARG A 453 6.05 -3.73 30.54
CA ARG A 453 6.50 -3.71 31.94
C ARG A 453 7.87 -3.03 32.10
N THR A 454 7.96 -1.77 31.72
CA THR A 454 9.17 -0.92 31.72
C THR A 454 9.57 -0.36 33.09
N ASN A 455 8.73 -0.56 34.11
CA ASN A 455 8.96 -0.08 35.47
C ASN A 455 10.04 -0.87 36.22
N ASN A 456 10.64 -0.22 37.22
CA ASN A 456 11.67 -0.78 38.12
C ASN A 456 12.86 -1.40 37.36
N PRO A 457 13.52 -0.66 36.45
CA PRO A 457 14.56 -1.23 35.58
C PRO A 457 15.77 -1.76 36.35
N ASP A 458 16.04 -1.23 37.54
CA ASP A 458 17.16 -1.65 38.39
C ASP A 458 16.89 -2.97 39.13
N GLU A 459 15.63 -3.44 39.17
CA GLU A 459 15.20 -4.65 39.89
C GLU A 459 14.96 -5.84 38.94
N LYS A 460 14.91 -5.60 37.63
CA LYS A 460 14.56 -6.60 36.61
C LYS A 460 15.77 -7.03 35.78
N ASN A 461 15.59 -8.08 34.98
CA ASN A 461 16.60 -8.47 34.00
C ASN A 461 16.86 -7.32 33.01
N LYS A 462 18.13 -6.95 32.85
CA LYS A 462 18.53 -5.79 32.06
C LYS A 462 18.24 -5.95 30.56
N GLU A 463 18.40 -7.14 30.00
CA GLU A 463 18.13 -7.38 28.58
C GLU A 463 16.63 -7.35 28.31
N GLU A 464 15.84 -7.95 29.20
CA GLU A 464 14.38 -7.95 29.12
C GLU A 464 13.81 -6.52 29.21
N ILE A 465 14.24 -5.74 30.20
CA ILE A 465 13.74 -4.37 30.37
C ILE A 465 14.15 -3.47 29.20
N GLN A 466 15.35 -3.66 28.63
CA GLN A 466 15.80 -2.94 27.45
C GLN A 466 14.95 -3.28 26.22
N ALA A 467 14.63 -4.56 26.01
CA ALA A 467 13.77 -4.99 24.91
C ALA A 467 12.36 -4.40 25.03
N LEU A 468 11.73 -4.49 26.21
CA LEU A 468 10.40 -3.92 26.47
C LEU A 468 10.39 -2.39 26.31
N THR A 469 11.45 -1.71 26.77
CA THR A 469 11.60 -0.25 26.61
C THR A 469 11.71 0.13 25.14
N ALA A 470 12.46 -0.63 24.34
CA ALA A 470 12.60 -0.39 22.90
C ALA A 470 11.25 -0.58 22.17
N GLN A 471 10.50 -1.64 22.50
CA GLN A 471 9.17 -1.89 21.92
C GLN A 471 8.17 -0.79 22.30
N ALA A 472 8.11 -0.41 23.58
CA ALA A 472 7.26 0.68 24.03
C ALA A 472 7.61 2.00 23.34
N LYS A 473 8.90 2.24 23.10
CA LYS A 473 9.38 3.44 22.40
C LYS A 473 8.96 3.46 20.93
N GLU A 474 9.01 2.32 20.25
CA GLU A 474 8.55 2.20 18.87
C GLU A 474 7.07 2.57 18.74
N VAL A 475 6.23 2.02 19.62
CA VAL A 475 4.80 2.37 19.70
C VAL A 475 4.61 3.86 20.04
N ALA A 476 5.34 4.39 21.01
CA ALA A 476 5.25 5.80 21.38
C ALA A 476 5.65 6.75 20.24
N ASP A 477 6.69 6.40 19.48
CA ASP A 477 7.14 7.17 18.32
C ASP A 477 6.09 7.10 17.19
N ALA A 478 5.48 5.94 16.94
CA ALA A 478 4.38 5.81 15.98
C ALA A 478 3.16 6.66 16.38
N MET A 479 2.78 6.64 17.67
CA MET A 479 1.68 7.46 18.19
C MET A 479 1.94 8.96 18.01
N LYS A 480 3.14 9.45 18.34
CA LYS A 480 3.53 10.86 18.12
C LYS A 480 3.51 11.23 16.65
N ALA A 481 4.03 10.37 15.78
CA ALA A 481 4.02 10.59 14.33
C ALA A 481 2.58 10.71 13.80
N ASN A 482 1.62 10.04 14.43
CA ASN A 482 0.21 10.10 14.10
C ASN A 482 -0.58 11.24 14.81
N GLY A 483 0.10 12.15 15.51
CA GLY A 483 -0.52 13.34 16.12
C GLY A 483 -1.00 13.16 17.56
N TRP A 484 -0.69 12.05 18.21
CA TRP A 484 -0.96 11.87 19.65
C TRP A 484 0.04 12.61 20.53
N LEU A 485 -0.45 13.06 21.68
CA LEU A 485 0.35 13.69 22.73
C LEU A 485 0.52 12.74 23.91
N PHE A 486 1.57 12.96 24.68
CA PHE A 486 1.77 12.32 25.97
C PHE A 486 1.72 13.35 27.09
N SER A 487 1.24 12.94 28.26
CA SER A 487 1.24 13.72 29.50
C SER A 487 1.80 12.88 30.63
N SER A 488 2.39 13.53 31.63
CA SER A 488 2.61 12.86 32.90
C SER A 488 1.27 12.74 33.64
N HIS A 489 1.03 11.57 34.23
CA HIS A 489 -0.05 11.32 35.18
C HIS A 489 0.51 10.87 36.53
N SER A 490 1.60 11.53 36.97
CA SER A 490 2.51 11.06 38.04
C SER A 490 3.24 9.76 37.68
N TYR A 491 4.21 9.33 38.49
CA TYR A 491 4.80 7.99 38.36
C TYR A 491 3.98 6.94 39.09
N THR A 492 3.56 7.21 40.32
CA THR A 492 2.98 6.19 41.22
C THR A 492 1.48 6.04 41.06
N HIS A 493 0.77 7.08 40.64
CA HIS A 493 -0.69 7.19 40.71
C HIS A 493 -1.23 6.75 42.10
N ALA A 494 -0.47 7.04 43.17
CA ALA A 494 -0.81 6.55 44.51
C ALA A 494 -1.99 7.30 45.12
N ASP A 495 -2.79 6.61 45.93
CA ASP A 495 -3.96 7.17 46.66
C ASP A 495 -3.65 8.43 47.47
N THR A 496 -2.39 8.64 47.85
CA THR A 496 -1.90 9.88 48.50
C THR A 496 -2.15 11.13 47.65
N PHE A 497 -2.36 11.01 46.33
CA PHE A 497 -2.76 12.11 45.47
C PHE A 497 -4.25 12.45 45.52
N SER A 498 -5.11 11.55 46.03
CA SER A 498 -6.57 11.59 45.83
C SER A 498 -7.26 12.88 46.29
N ASP A 499 -6.79 13.50 47.38
CA ASP A 499 -7.35 14.75 47.92
C ASP A 499 -6.49 15.99 47.59
N GLY A 500 -5.39 15.82 46.87
CA GLY A 500 -4.44 16.88 46.54
C GLY A 500 -3.58 17.36 47.72
N VAL A 501 -3.58 16.64 48.85
CA VAL A 501 -2.86 17.02 50.07
C VAL A 501 -1.67 16.06 50.31
N PHE A 502 -0.52 16.44 49.79
CA PHE A 502 0.72 15.67 49.92
C PHE A 502 1.94 16.57 50.09
N GLY A 503 3.03 16.00 50.63
CA GLY A 503 4.28 16.73 50.82
C GLY A 503 5.00 17.00 49.49
N LEU A 504 5.66 18.17 49.39
CA LEU A 504 6.42 18.54 48.18
C LEU A 504 7.51 17.52 47.82
N ASP A 505 8.17 16.92 48.81
CA ASP A 505 9.23 15.93 48.57
C ASP A 505 8.68 14.62 47.97
N PHE A 506 7.45 14.26 48.30
CA PHE A 506 6.77 13.12 47.66
C PHE A 506 6.54 13.41 46.17
N LEU A 507 5.97 14.57 45.84
CA LEU A 507 5.76 14.99 44.44
C LEU A 507 7.09 15.06 43.66
N LYS A 508 8.14 15.61 44.27
CA LYS A 508 9.47 15.65 43.65
C LYS A 508 10.01 14.26 43.36
N THR A 509 9.94 13.36 44.34
CA THR A 509 10.45 11.99 44.19
C THR A 509 9.68 11.23 43.11
N ASP A 510 8.36 11.36 43.11
CA ASP A 510 7.48 10.77 42.11
C ASP A 510 7.80 11.29 40.70
N ASN A 511 7.88 12.61 40.51
CA ASN A 511 8.18 13.23 39.22
C ASN A 511 9.61 12.89 38.72
N GLN A 512 10.61 12.86 39.60
CA GLN A 512 11.96 12.45 39.21
C GLN A 512 12.00 10.99 38.73
N ARG A 513 11.18 10.13 39.34
CA ARG A 513 11.05 8.75 38.89
C ARG A 513 10.34 8.64 37.55
N TRP A 514 9.28 9.41 37.33
CA TRP A 514 8.64 9.54 36.02
C TRP A 514 9.64 9.97 34.95
N LYS A 515 10.48 10.97 35.24
CA LYS A 515 11.54 11.43 34.32
C LYS A 515 12.59 10.38 34.02
N LYS A 516 12.92 9.54 35.01
CA LYS A 516 13.90 8.46 34.87
C LYS A 516 13.36 7.31 34.01
N GLU A 517 12.11 6.93 34.19
CA GLU A 517 11.57 5.66 33.66
C GLU A 517 10.62 5.84 32.46
N VAL A 518 9.86 6.95 32.41
CA VAL A 518 8.83 7.17 31.37
C VAL A 518 9.32 8.11 30.27
N SER A 519 9.94 9.25 30.60
CA SER A 519 10.42 10.21 29.60
C SER A 519 11.36 9.63 28.53
N PRO A 520 12.26 8.67 28.82
CA PRO A 520 13.12 8.08 27.78
C PRO A 520 12.34 7.33 26.69
N ILE A 521 11.10 6.91 26.97
CA ILE A 521 10.23 6.19 26.05
C ILE A 521 9.46 7.18 25.18
N ILE A 522 8.75 8.11 25.81
CA ILE A 522 7.80 9.00 25.13
C ILE A 522 8.41 10.33 24.65
N GLY A 523 9.53 10.75 25.23
CA GLY A 523 10.09 12.10 25.08
C GLY A 523 9.52 13.11 26.09
N ASP A 524 9.94 14.37 25.96
CA ASP A 524 9.52 15.45 26.86
C ASP A 524 8.05 15.82 26.66
N THR A 525 7.39 16.25 27.73
CA THR A 525 6.04 16.81 27.70
C THR A 525 5.90 17.99 28.65
N ASN A 526 5.08 18.96 28.27
CA ASN A 526 4.70 20.10 29.09
C ASN A 526 3.29 19.95 29.69
N ILE A 527 2.68 18.77 29.56
CA ILE A 527 1.33 18.46 30.05
C ILE A 527 1.43 17.61 31.31
N TYR A 528 0.72 18.03 32.35
CA TYR A 528 0.53 17.26 33.58
C TYR A 528 -0.97 17.12 33.83
N ILE A 529 -1.43 15.88 33.93
CA ILE A 529 -2.79 15.52 34.28
C ILE A 529 -2.74 15.02 35.73
N THR A 530 -3.53 15.63 36.63
CA THR A 530 -3.47 15.31 38.06
C THR A 530 -4.11 13.94 38.35
N PRO A 531 -3.39 13.01 39.02
CA PRO A 531 -3.97 11.75 39.50
C PRO A 531 -5.24 12.02 40.31
N PHE A 532 -6.30 11.23 40.08
CA PHE A 532 -7.62 11.43 40.71
C PHE A 532 -8.27 12.81 40.50
N GLY A 533 -7.68 13.68 39.69
CA GLY A 533 -8.26 14.95 39.30
C GLY A 533 -8.19 16.08 40.34
N TYR A 534 -7.26 16.04 41.31
CA TYR A 534 -7.12 17.13 42.28
C TYR A 534 -6.78 18.47 41.61
N GLN A 535 -7.15 19.57 42.27
CA GLN A 535 -7.03 20.92 41.71
C GLN A 535 -5.70 21.62 42.05
N LEU A 536 -4.94 21.92 41.00
CA LEU A 536 -3.79 22.86 40.92
C LEU A 536 -4.04 24.29 41.45
N LYS A 537 -3.92 24.57 42.75
CA LYS A 537 -3.94 25.96 43.24
C LYS A 537 -2.72 26.76 42.74
N PRO A 538 -2.90 27.87 42.00
CA PRO A 538 -1.77 28.65 41.50
C PRO A 538 -1.01 29.30 42.65
N GLY A 539 0.31 29.34 42.53
CA GLY A 539 1.23 29.85 43.55
C GLY A 539 1.48 28.91 44.73
N SER A 540 0.83 27.74 44.80
CA SER A 540 1.18 26.69 45.78
C SER A 540 2.56 26.10 45.50
N GLU A 541 3.18 25.45 46.49
CA GLU A 541 4.49 24.80 46.32
C GLU A 541 4.47 23.73 45.23
N SER A 542 3.45 22.87 45.22
CA SER A 542 3.26 21.83 44.20
C SER A 542 3.07 22.41 42.80
N TYR A 543 2.27 23.47 42.66
CA TYR A 543 2.10 24.18 41.39
C TYR A 543 3.41 24.80 40.90
N ASN A 544 4.11 25.54 41.77
CA ASN A 544 5.36 26.20 41.40
C ASN A 544 6.43 25.18 41.01
N TYR A 545 6.47 24.04 41.69
CA TYR A 545 7.36 22.94 41.35
C TYR A 545 7.03 22.37 39.96
N LEU A 546 5.79 21.95 39.69
CA LEU A 546 5.42 21.40 38.38
C LEU A 546 5.70 22.38 37.23
N VAL A 547 5.37 23.65 37.40
CA VAL A 547 5.70 24.71 36.42
C VAL A 547 7.20 24.83 36.22
N SER A 548 8.00 24.80 37.30
CA SER A 548 9.46 24.86 37.20
C SER A 548 10.07 23.65 36.50
N GLU A 549 9.38 22.50 36.51
CA GLU A 549 9.78 21.27 35.83
C GLU A 549 9.38 21.23 34.35
N GLY A 550 8.71 22.28 33.84
CA GLY A 550 8.32 22.44 32.45
C GLY A 550 6.82 22.23 32.18
N PHE A 551 6.02 21.88 33.19
CA PHE A 551 4.58 21.66 33.01
C PHE A 551 3.79 22.97 33.05
N ASN A 552 3.34 23.43 31.88
CA ASN A 552 2.55 24.66 31.75
C ASN A 552 1.13 24.42 31.22
N ILE A 553 0.75 23.16 31.02
CA ILE A 553 -0.62 22.71 30.75
C ILE A 553 -1.00 21.73 31.85
N LEU A 554 -1.87 22.14 32.76
CA LEU A 554 -2.23 21.38 33.95
C LEU A 554 -3.71 21.03 33.88
N CYS A 555 -4.05 19.75 33.92
CA CYS A 555 -5.45 19.33 33.81
C CYS A 555 -5.92 18.56 35.03
N ALA A 556 -7.10 18.89 35.52
CA ALA A 556 -7.76 18.27 36.67
C ALA A 556 -9.12 17.69 36.26
N VAL A 557 -9.89 17.10 37.18
CA VAL A 557 -11.26 16.65 36.91
C VAL A 557 -12.24 17.69 37.43
N GLY A 558 -13.27 17.99 36.64
CA GLY A 558 -14.30 18.95 37.00
C GLY A 558 -15.64 18.62 36.34
N GLY A 559 -16.73 19.12 36.92
CA GLY A 559 -18.10 18.80 36.46
C GLY A 559 -18.56 19.57 35.22
N MET A 560 -17.86 20.65 34.83
CA MET A 560 -18.23 21.55 33.72
C MET A 560 -16.97 21.99 32.96
N PRO A 561 -17.08 22.38 31.68
CA PRO A 561 -15.93 22.90 30.94
C PRO A 561 -15.39 24.19 31.58
N TYR A 562 -14.15 24.14 32.06
CA TYR A 562 -13.48 25.26 32.72
C TYR A 562 -12.02 25.37 32.27
N VAL A 563 -11.61 26.59 31.90
CA VAL A 563 -10.24 26.91 31.51
C VAL A 563 -9.84 28.20 32.20
N SER A 564 -8.68 28.20 32.85
CA SER A 564 -8.10 29.38 33.47
C SER A 564 -6.64 29.57 33.06
N TYR A 565 -6.21 30.82 33.00
CA TYR A 565 -4.87 31.22 32.58
C TYR A 565 -4.24 32.09 33.66
N ASP A 566 -2.95 31.91 33.86
CA ASP A 566 -2.10 32.85 34.59
C ASP A 566 -0.82 33.12 33.77
N ALA A 567 0.15 33.83 34.35
CA ALA A 567 1.38 34.20 33.63
C ALA A 567 2.31 33.00 33.33
N LYS A 568 2.05 31.81 33.88
CA LYS A 568 2.95 30.66 33.82
C LYS A 568 2.31 29.39 33.27
N ALA A 569 1.00 29.22 33.39
CA ALA A 569 0.31 28.02 32.93
C ALA A 569 -1.14 28.26 32.49
N VAL A 570 -1.66 27.32 31.70
CA VAL A 570 -3.10 27.08 31.54
C VAL A 570 -3.52 25.94 32.46
N ARG A 571 -4.64 26.12 33.17
CA ARG A 571 -5.32 25.04 33.89
C ARG A 571 -6.66 24.73 33.23
N MET A 572 -6.99 23.45 33.10
CA MET A 572 -8.24 23.01 32.47
C MET A 572 -8.88 21.85 33.23
N ASP A 573 -10.20 21.88 33.38
CA ASP A 573 -10.95 20.75 33.90
C ASP A 573 -11.32 19.77 32.78
N ARG A 574 -11.30 18.49 33.12
CA ARG A 574 -11.68 17.36 32.26
C ARG A 574 -12.96 16.72 32.77
N GLN A 575 -13.78 16.22 31.85
CA GLN A 575 -15.02 15.50 32.11
C GLN A 575 -14.90 14.04 31.65
N ASN A 576 -15.16 13.10 32.55
CA ASN A 576 -15.26 11.68 32.24
C ASN A 576 -16.55 11.39 31.46
N LEU A 577 -16.47 10.44 30.52
CA LEU A 577 -17.63 9.89 29.80
C LEU A 577 -17.76 8.39 30.08
N ASP A 578 -18.10 8.06 31.32
CA ASP A 578 -18.19 6.70 31.84
C ASP A 578 -19.61 6.34 32.31
N GLY A 579 -19.77 5.10 32.81
CA GLY A 579 -21.06 4.60 33.31
C GLY A 579 -21.63 5.45 34.43
N PHE A 580 -20.80 6.00 35.32
CA PHE A 580 -21.24 6.88 36.40
C PHE A 580 -21.83 8.19 35.86
N MET A 581 -21.11 8.87 34.97
CA MET A 581 -21.55 10.15 34.40
C MET A 581 -22.79 9.98 33.54
N MET A 582 -22.82 8.95 32.70
CA MET A 582 -23.98 8.63 31.86
C MET A 582 -25.20 8.15 32.66
N THR A 583 -25.04 7.74 33.92
CA THR A 583 -26.16 7.29 34.75
C THR A 583 -26.65 8.37 35.71
N TYR A 584 -25.76 8.91 36.55
CA TYR A 584 -26.15 9.81 37.64
C TYR A 584 -26.04 11.28 37.27
N ASN A 585 -25.18 11.63 36.32
CA ASN A 585 -24.84 13.02 35.97
C ASN A 585 -25.15 13.38 34.52
N LYS A 586 -26.20 12.76 33.94
CA LYS A 586 -26.64 12.93 32.53
C LYS A 586 -26.67 14.39 32.06
N ASN A 587 -27.13 15.29 32.92
CA ASN A 587 -27.26 16.71 32.59
C ASN A 587 -25.92 17.41 32.29
N LEU A 588 -24.81 16.89 32.81
CA LEU A 588 -23.47 17.47 32.63
C LEU A 588 -22.85 17.09 31.27
N VAL A 589 -23.36 16.04 30.62
CA VAL A 589 -22.81 15.50 29.36
C VAL A 589 -23.76 15.64 28.17
N LYS A 590 -24.99 16.12 28.37
CA LYS A 590 -26.03 16.22 27.32
C LYS A 590 -25.66 17.08 26.10
N ASP A 591 -24.75 18.04 26.28
CA ASP A 591 -24.26 18.90 25.21
C ASP A 591 -23.29 18.14 24.29
N LEU A 592 -22.64 17.11 24.84
CA LEU A 592 -21.69 16.23 24.15
C LEU A 592 -22.39 15.02 23.52
N ILE A 593 -23.26 14.34 24.27
CA ILE A 593 -23.88 13.06 23.90
C ILE A 593 -25.31 12.93 24.43
N ASP A 594 -26.09 12.00 23.88
CA ASP A 594 -27.30 11.45 24.50
C ASP A 594 -26.92 10.25 25.40
N PRO A 595 -26.86 10.43 26.74
CA PRO A 595 -26.42 9.37 27.63
C PRO A 595 -27.37 8.15 27.67
N ASP A 596 -28.67 8.33 27.39
CA ASP A 596 -29.64 7.23 27.39
C ASP A 596 -29.49 6.33 26.16
N TYR A 597 -29.08 6.90 25.03
CA TYR A 597 -28.72 6.16 23.82
C TYR A 597 -27.33 5.51 23.93
N THR A 598 -26.37 6.24 24.51
CA THR A 598 -24.97 5.82 24.56
C THR A 598 -24.79 4.59 25.46
N ILE A 599 -25.33 4.63 26.68
CA ILE A 599 -25.07 3.62 27.73
C ILE A 599 -25.30 2.18 27.20
N ASP A 600 -24.33 1.31 27.44
CA ASP A 600 -24.38 -0.09 27.03
C ASP A 600 -25.43 -0.85 27.86
N LYS A 601 -26.36 -1.51 27.16
CA LYS A 601 -27.50 -2.22 27.78
C LYS A 601 -27.09 -3.51 28.51
N SER A 602 -25.88 -4.00 28.29
CA SER A 602 -25.34 -5.17 28.96
C SER A 602 -24.74 -4.86 30.35
N ARG A 603 -24.65 -3.58 30.72
CA ARG A 603 -24.17 -3.18 32.05
C ARG A 603 -25.07 -3.72 33.18
N PRO A 604 -24.48 -4.09 34.33
CA PRO A 604 -25.23 -4.35 35.55
C PRO A 604 -26.06 -3.14 35.98
N ALA A 605 -27.11 -3.42 36.75
CA ALA A 605 -27.96 -2.36 37.29
C ALA A 605 -27.15 -1.45 38.23
N PHE A 606 -27.24 -0.14 38.00
CA PHE A 606 -26.65 0.86 38.88
C PHE A 606 -27.45 0.96 40.19
N PRO A 607 -26.79 1.02 41.36
CA PRO A 607 -27.50 1.18 42.63
C PRO A 607 -28.21 2.53 42.72
N LYS A 608 -29.27 2.63 43.54
CA LYS A 608 -30.03 3.89 43.66
C LYS A 608 -29.25 5.01 44.35
N ASN A 609 -28.29 4.66 45.21
CA ASN A 609 -27.38 5.59 45.84
C ASN A 609 -25.95 5.14 45.54
N PRO A 610 -25.15 5.96 44.85
CA PRO A 610 -23.76 5.63 44.57
C PRO A 610 -22.81 5.79 45.77
N TRP A 611 -23.29 6.37 46.87
CA TRP A 611 -22.50 6.72 48.07
C TRP A 611 -22.92 5.96 49.33
#